data_AF-A0A8C9S681-F1
#
_entry.id   AF-A0A8C9S681-F1
#
_cell.length_a   1.000
_cell.length_b   1.000
_cell.length_c   1.000
_cell.angle_alpha   90.00
_cell.angle_beta   90.00
_cell.angle_gamma   90.00
#
_symmetry.space_group_name_H-M   'P 1'
#
loop_
_entity.id
_entity.type
_entity.pdbx_description
1 polymer ?
#
loop_
_entity_poly.entity_id
_entity_poly.type
_entity_poly.pdbx_seq_one_letter_code
_entity_poly.pdbx_strand_id
1 'polypeptide(L)'
;MLLLLTLAMAVLHSSLVLTVHLLEHDQDTSVPRGWVHTGRVAPSDRVQLTFALKQQNVDRLRELLGLVSNPDSPQYGKFLTLEEVTSLVHPSDLTHKVVWGWLQSHGVAACHTVLTQDFLQCDTTAQVAETLLPGSEFHRYRKGRRSVVRSPARYSVHADLAQHLDFVGGVHRFPTEMQTVSRAWTNGARHEAKFHLGVTPVVLRSRYNLTAADVGSAENNSQAVAQFLEQFYHPADLAEFMAIFGSGFKHMSQVARVVGTQGGGKAGLEASLDVEYIMSTGANISTWVFTNPGRHESQEPFLQWMLLLSNMSSVPWVHTVSYGDDEDSLAAAYMMRINNEFMKAGIRGISILFASGDSGAGCRHLTKGTNAFRPSFPASSPYVTTVGGTSFKNPFQVTYEVTDYISGGGFSNIFPMPDYQLAAVSAYLKGTTLPPKTYFNTSGRAYPDIAALSDNYWVVSNRVPIPWVSGTSASTPVVGGMLSLINDQRFLKGLPSLGFLNPRLYQLKGQALFDVTEGCHLSCLDDQVEGKGFCAAPSWDPVTGWGTPNYPSLLATLLDK
;
A
#
# COMPACT_ATOMS: atom_id res chain seq x y z
N MET A 1 -15.49 27.92 82.57
CA MET A 1 -14.81 28.54 81.43
C MET A 1 -14.28 27.42 80.55
N LEU A 2 -15.14 26.86 79.68
CA LEU A 2 -14.80 25.77 78.75
C LEU A 2 -14.57 26.39 77.36
N LEU A 3 -13.38 26.18 76.79
CA LEU A 3 -13.06 26.50 75.40
C LEU A 3 -13.55 25.36 74.49
N LEU A 4 -14.39 25.68 73.50
CA LEU A 4 -14.72 24.81 72.38
C LEU A 4 -13.91 25.27 71.16
N LEU A 5 -12.94 24.47 70.72
CA LEU A 5 -12.27 24.61 69.43
C LEU A 5 -13.11 23.91 68.36
N THR A 6 -13.64 24.67 67.41
CA THR A 6 -14.22 24.15 66.16
C THR A 6 -13.12 24.02 65.11
N LEU A 7 -12.81 22.79 64.72
CA LEU A 7 -11.88 22.47 63.62
C LEU A 7 -12.64 22.51 62.30
N ALA A 8 -12.35 23.48 61.43
CA ALA A 8 -12.88 23.52 60.06
C ALA A 8 -11.99 22.68 59.14
N MET A 9 -12.52 21.57 58.60
CA MET A 9 -11.85 20.83 57.53
C MET A 9 -12.05 21.56 56.20
N ALA A 10 -10.98 22.13 55.67
CA ALA A 10 -10.93 22.62 54.30
C ALA A 10 -10.81 21.42 53.34
N VAL A 11 -11.88 21.15 52.58
CA VAL A 11 -11.85 20.20 51.45
C VAL A 11 -11.12 20.88 50.30
N LEU A 12 -9.83 20.59 50.13
CA LEU A 12 -9.11 20.89 48.90
C LEU A 12 -9.72 20.06 47.77
N HIS A 13 -10.50 20.71 46.91
CA HIS A 13 -10.80 20.16 45.59
C HIS A 13 -9.51 20.28 44.78
N SER A 14 -8.75 19.19 44.69
CA SER A 14 -7.75 19.06 43.65
C SER A 14 -8.50 19.00 42.32
N SER A 15 -8.49 20.09 41.57
CA SER A 15 -8.81 20.05 40.15
C SER A 15 -7.83 19.06 39.51
N LEU A 16 -8.27 17.83 39.22
CA LEU A 16 -7.52 16.96 38.31
C LEU A 16 -7.41 17.76 37.01
N VAL A 17 -6.21 18.24 36.70
CA VAL A 17 -5.91 18.72 35.36
C VAL A 17 -6.04 17.49 34.47
N LEU A 18 -7.18 17.35 33.77
CA LEU A 18 -7.34 16.30 32.77
C LEU A 18 -6.27 16.53 31.71
N THR A 19 -5.22 15.72 31.73
CA THR A 19 -4.19 15.77 30.71
C THR A 19 -4.78 15.20 29.43
N VAL A 20 -4.89 16.04 28.42
CA VAL A 20 -5.43 15.69 27.11
C VAL A 20 -4.28 15.38 26.15
N HIS A 21 -4.43 14.37 25.30
CA HIS A 21 -3.39 13.92 24.36
C HIS A 21 -3.89 13.91 22.92
N LEU A 22 -3.05 14.39 21.99
CA LEU A 22 -3.30 14.35 20.54
C LEU A 22 -2.62 13.10 19.96
N LEU A 23 -3.39 12.04 19.69
CA LEU A 23 -2.84 10.78 19.14
C LEU A 23 -2.13 10.99 17.79
N GLU A 24 -2.69 11.86 16.94
CA GLU A 24 -2.23 12.11 15.57
C GLU A 24 -1.92 13.60 15.35
N HIS A 25 -1.08 14.17 16.23
CA HIS A 25 -0.75 15.60 16.23
C HIS A 25 -0.18 16.12 14.89
N ASP A 26 0.52 15.26 14.16
CA ASP A 26 1.24 15.52 12.90
C ASP A 26 0.44 15.13 11.65
N GLN A 27 -0.77 14.56 11.77
CA GLN A 27 -1.62 14.26 10.63
C GLN A 27 -2.00 15.55 9.88
N ASP A 28 -1.84 15.56 8.55
CA ASP A 28 -2.38 16.62 7.73
C ASP A 28 -3.93 16.56 7.76
N THR A 29 -4.53 17.70 8.08
CA THR A 29 -5.98 17.91 8.19
C THR A 29 -6.51 18.83 7.09
N SER A 30 -5.63 19.25 6.17
CA SER A 30 -5.99 20.05 5.02
C SER A 30 -6.95 19.30 4.09
N VAL A 31 -7.84 20.02 3.44
CA VAL A 31 -8.77 19.44 2.46
C VAL A 31 -7.99 19.24 1.16
N PRO A 32 -7.85 18.00 0.66
CA PRO A 32 -7.05 17.75 -0.53
C PRO A 32 -7.66 18.38 -1.78
N ARG A 33 -6.81 18.67 -2.77
CA ARG A 33 -7.22 19.31 -4.02
C ARG A 33 -8.35 18.53 -4.71
N GLY A 34 -9.38 19.23 -5.14
CA GLY A 34 -10.54 18.67 -5.85
C GLY A 34 -11.67 18.19 -4.94
N TRP A 35 -11.46 18.11 -3.62
CA TRP A 35 -12.55 17.94 -2.67
C TRP A 35 -13.19 19.29 -2.35
N VAL A 36 -14.52 19.28 -2.28
CA VAL A 36 -15.33 20.45 -1.97
C VAL A 36 -16.05 20.20 -0.66
N HIS A 37 -15.91 21.15 0.27
CA HIS A 37 -16.69 21.17 1.51
C HIS A 37 -18.16 21.43 1.20
N THR A 38 -19.04 20.57 1.70
CA THR A 38 -20.50 20.67 1.46
C THR A 38 -21.30 21.09 2.68
N GLY A 39 -20.69 21.11 3.86
CA GLY A 39 -21.32 21.55 5.10
C GLY A 39 -21.09 20.62 6.28
N ARG A 40 -21.54 21.07 7.45
CA ARG A 40 -21.53 20.32 8.70
C ARG A 40 -22.51 19.14 8.62
N VAL A 41 -22.14 17.98 9.14
CA VAL A 41 -23.07 16.84 9.24
C VAL A 41 -24.08 17.06 10.38
N ALA A 42 -25.27 16.48 10.26
CA ALA A 42 -26.24 16.59 11.34
C ALA A 42 -25.76 15.83 12.58
N PRO A 43 -26.08 16.26 13.82
CA PRO A 43 -25.70 15.55 15.04
C PRO A 43 -26.11 14.06 15.04
N SER A 44 -27.25 13.74 14.41
CA SER A 44 -27.79 12.39 14.27
C SER A 44 -27.25 11.59 13.08
N ASP A 45 -26.45 12.20 12.19
CA ASP A 45 -25.84 11.49 11.07
C ASP A 45 -24.93 10.38 11.61
N ARG A 46 -24.99 9.21 10.96
CA ARG A 46 -24.17 8.06 11.36
C ARG A 46 -22.74 8.24 10.86
N VAL A 47 -21.79 7.93 11.73
CA VAL A 47 -20.36 7.82 11.42
C VAL A 47 -19.83 6.49 11.94
N GLN A 48 -18.89 5.92 11.21
CA GLN A 48 -18.18 4.73 11.62
C GLN A 48 -16.73 5.10 11.93
N LEU A 49 -16.27 4.77 13.13
CA LEU A 49 -14.90 5.03 13.59
C LEU A 49 -14.18 3.70 13.80
N THR A 50 -12.90 3.65 13.45
CA THR A 50 -12.04 2.49 13.68
C THR A 50 -11.01 2.83 14.75
N PHE A 51 -11.17 2.28 15.94
CA PHE A 51 -10.22 2.45 17.03
C PHE A 51 -9.08 1.45 16.85
N ALA A 52 -7.85 1.94 16.73
CA ALA A 52 -6.63 1.14 16.64
C ALA A 52 -6.08 0.96 18.05
N LEU A 53 -6.24 -0.23 18.63
CA LEU A 53 -5.84 -0.53 20.01
C LEU A 53 -4.35 -0.86 20.05
N LYS A 54 -3.65 -0.46 21.12
CA LYS A 54 -2.21 -0.75 21.24
C LYS A 54 -1.95 -2.25 21.29
N GLN A 55 -1.10 -2.69 20.38
CA GLN A 55 -0.65 -4.08 20.28
C GLN A 55 0.39 -4.43 21.34
N GLN A 56 0.50 -5.70 21.68
CA GLN A 56 1.59 -6.22 22.51
C GLN A 56 2.72 -6.80 21.63
N ASN A 57 3.92 -6.93 22.22
CA ASN A 57 5.04 -7.70 21.66
C ASN A 57 5.46 -7.35 20.22
N VAL A 58 5.29 -6.10 19.79
CA VAL A 58 5.63 -5.64 18.43
C VAL A 58 7.12 -5.83 18.10
N ASP A 59 8.02 -5.68 19.07
CA ASP A 59 9.44 -5.96 18.86
C ASP A 59 9.71 -7.45 18.59
N ARG A 60 8.98 -8.34 19.28
CA ARG A 60 9.06 -9.78 19.04
C ARG A 60 8.46 -10.16 17.68
N LEU A 61 7.38 -9.50 17.26
CA LEU A 61 6.84 -9.63 15.91
C LEU A 61 7.90 -9.30 14.85
N ARG A 62 8.62 -8.18 15.02
CA ARG A 62 9.70 -7.76 14.12
C ARG A 62 10.84 -8.78 14.07
N GLU A 63 11.28 -9.28 15.22
CA GLU A 63 12.33 -10.30 15.31
C GLU A 63 11.92 -11.59 14.61
N LEU A 64 10.72 -12.09 14.89
CA LEU A 64 10.20 -13.31 14.27
C LEU A 64 10.03 -13.15 12.75
N LEU A 65 9.55 -11.99 12.29
CA LEU A 65 9.50 -11.69 10.85
C LEU A 65 10.89 -11.81 10.21
N GLY A 66 11.91 -11.22 10.84
CA GLY A 66 13.30 -11.32 10.37
C GLY A 66 13.77 -12.78 10.28
N LEU A 67 13.42 -13.61 11.27
CA LEU A 67 13.77 -15.03 11.29
C LEU A 67 13.04 -15.85 10.21
N VAL A 68 11.78 -15.56 9.91
CA VAL A 68 11.02 -16.34 8.90
C VAL A 68 11.21 -15.85 7.47
N SER A 69 11.77 -14.64 7.27
CA SER A 69 12.01 -14.04 5.95
C SER A 69 13.48 -14.03 5.52
N ASN A 70 14.42 -14.28 6.43
CA ASN A 70 15.84 -14.45 6.09
C ASN A 70 16.12 -15.89 5.63
N PRO A 71 16.53 -16.15 4.37
CA PRO A 71 16.77 -17.50 3.87
C PRO A 71 17.97 -18.20 4.53
N ASP A 72 18.87 -17.48 5.19
CA ASP A 72 19.95 -18.08 6.00
C ASP A 72 19.47 -18.58 7.37
N SER A 73 18.25 -18.21 7.77
CA SER A 73 17.66 -18.60 9.05
C SER A 73 17.11 -20.04 8.98
N PRO A 74 17.33 -20.87 10.02
CA PRO A 74 16.67 -22.17 10.11
C PRO A 74 15.14 -22.07 10.33
N GLN A 75 14.62 -20.86 10.54
CA GLN A 75 13.19 -20.56 10.62
C GLN A 75 12.60 -20.05 9.30
N TYR A 76 13.40 -19.91 8.24
CA TYR A 76 12.90 -19.41 6.95
C TYR A 76 11.68 -20.20 6.46
N GLY A 77 10.64 -19.48 6.07
CA GLY A 77 9.39 -20.07 5.57
C GLY A 77 8.53 -20.80 6.60
N LYS A 78 8.93 -20.82 7.89
CA LYS A 78 8.10 -21.34 8.99
C LYS A 78 7.16 -20.25 9.50
N PHE A 79 6.21 -19.90 8.65
CA PHE A 79 5.26 -18.83 8.89
C PHE A 79 4.26 -19.17 10.00
N LEU A 80 3.72 -18.14 10.63
CA LEU A 80 2.70 -18.27 11.67
C LEU A 80 1.30 -18.26 11.06
N THR A 81 0.39 -18.99 11.70
CA THR A 81 -1.05 -18.87 11.49
C THR A 81 -1.58 -17.54 12.04
N LEU A 82 -2.78 -17.14 11.63
CA LEU A 82 -3.42 -15.94 12.18
C LEU A 82 -3.70 -16.06 13.68
N GLU A 83 -3.94 -17.26 14.20
CA GLU A 83 -4.14 -17.52 15.63
C GLU A 83 -2.86 -17.31 16.44
N GLU A 84 -1.72 -17.79 15.93
CA GLU A 84 -0.41 -17.57 16.55
C GLU A 84 -0.03 -16.08 16.50
N VAL A 85 -0.31 -15.39 15.39
CA VAL A 85 -0.13 -13.94 15.30
C VAL A 85 -1.02 -13.21 16.31
N THR A 86 -2.29 -13.62 16.44
CA THR A 86 -3.23 -13.05 17.42
C THR A 86 -2.69 -13.20 18.84
N SER A 87 -2.24 -14.40 19.21
CA SER A 87 -1.66 -14.68 20.52
C SER A 87 -0.38 -13.87 20.80
N LEU A 88 0.33 -13.48 19.74
CA LEU A 88 1.53 -12.66 19.86
C LEU A 88 1.19 -11.18 20.10
N VAL A 89 0.22 -10.62 19.35
CA VAL A 89 0.05 -9.16 19.20
C VAL A 89 -1.22 -8.59 19.81
N HIS A 90 -2.17 -9.42 20.27
CA HIS A 90 -3.44 -8.93 20.80
C HIS A 90 -3.20 -7.86 21.87
N PRO A 91 -4.10 -6.87 22.03
CA PRO A 91 -4.01 -5.93 23.13
C PRO A 91 -4.15 -6.62 24.49
N SER A 92 -3.69 -5.97 25.56
CA SER A 92 -3.88 -6.51 26.91
C SER A 92 -5.35 -6.49 27.33
N ASP A 93 -5.75 -7.38 28.23
CA ASP A 93 -7.09 -7.38 28.83
C ASP A 93 -7.47 -6.01 29.42
N LEU A 94 -6.48 -5.32 30.00
CA LEU A 94 -6.65 -3.95 30.50
C LEU A 94 -7.01 -2.98 29.37
N THR A 95 -6.28 -3.03 28.25
CA THR A 95 -6.55 -2.19 27.07
C THR A 95 -7.95 -2.43 26.53
N HIS A 96 -8.36 -3.70 26.37
CA HIS A 96 -9.73 -4.02 25.97
C HIS A 96 -10.75 -3.49 26.96
N LYS A 97 -10.59 -3.76 28.25
CA LYS A 97 -11.53 -3.35 29.30
C LYS A 97 -11.70 -1.83 29.35
N VAL A 98 -10.59 -1.07 29.27
CA VAL A 98 -10.62 0.39 29.34
C VAL A 98 -11.30 0.96 28.10
N VAL A 99 -10.92 0.53 26.90
CA VAL A 99 -11.49 1.06 25.64
C VAL A 99 -12.97 0.67 25.49
N TRP A 100 -13.34 -0.58 25.77
CA TRP A 100 -14.74 -1.01 25.73
C TRP A 100 -15.59 -0.30 26.77
N GLY A 101 -15.11 -0.19 28.02
CA GLY A 101 -15.83 0.50 29.09
C GLY A 101 -16.04 1.99 28.76
N TRP A 102 -15.05 2.62 28.15
CA TRP A 102 -15.15 4.00 27.67
C TRP A 102 -16.17 4.18 26.54
N LEU A 103 -16.18 3.29 25.55
CA LEU A 103 -17.15 3.35 24.45
C LEU A 103 -18.59 3.10 24.95
N GLN A 104 -18.76 2.10 25.82
CA GLN A 104 -20.06 1.77 26.41
C GLN A 104 -20.60 2.88 27.31
N SER A 105 -19.75 3.58 28.05
CA SER A 105 -20.20 4.71 28.91
C SER A 105 -20.74 5.89 28.11
N HIS A 106 -20.45 5.97 26.81
CA HIS A 106 -21.00 6.95 25.86
C HIS A 106 -22.10 6.36 24.97
N GLY A 107 -22.63 5.16 25.30
CA GLY A 107 -23.71 4.52 24.55
C GLY A 107 -23.29 3.88 23.23
N VAL A 108 -21.99 3.70 22.98
CA VAL A 108 -21.47 3.04 21.79
C VAL A 108 -21.35 1.54 22.04
N ALA A 109 -22.35 0.78 21.57
CA ALA A 109 -22.41 -0.68 21.73
C ALA A 109 -22.29 -1.46 20.42
N ALA A 110 -22.59 -0.84 19.27
CA ALA A 110 -22.51 -1.47 17.95
C ALA A 110 -21.06 -1.45 17.45
N CYS A 111 -20.22 -2.32 18.01
CA CYS A 111 -18.83 -2.45 17.65
C CYS A 111 -18.48 -3.87 17.20
N HIS A 112 -17.60 -3.98 16.21
CA HIS A 112 -17.06 -5.23 15.68
C HIS A 112 -15.54 -5.23 15.79
N THR A 113 -14.97 -6.36 16.19
CA THR A 113 -13.51 -6.56 16.23
C THR A 113 -13.06 -7.53 15.14
N VAL A 114 -11.75 -7.56 14.90
CA VAL A 114 -11.09 -8.52 14.01
C VAL A 114 -10.54 -9.71 14.81
N LEU A 115 -10.17 -10.81 14.15
CA LEU A 115 -9.61 -11.99 14.82
C LEU A 115 -8.38 -11.66 15.69
N THR A 116 -7.54 -10.70 15.27
CA THR A 116 -6.38 -10.24 16.06
C THR A 116 -6.73 -9.36 17.27
N GLN A 117 -8.01 -8.98 17.41
CA GLN A 117 -8.57 -8.20 18.52
C GLN A 117 -7.95 -6.81 18.76
N ASP A 118 -7.13 -6.32 17.84
CA ASP A 118 -6.37 -5.07 17.93
C ASP A 118 -7.02 -3.89 17.21
N PHE A 119 -8.20 -4.11 16.62
CA PHE A 119 -9.04 -3.06 16.07
C PHE A 119 -10.49 -3.23 16.52
N LEU A 120 -11.16 -2.09 16.68
CA LEU A 120 -12.58 -2.05 17.00
C LEU A 120 -13.27 -1.04 16.08
N GLN A 121 -14.17 -1.51 15.22
CA GLN A 121 -14.98 -0.68 14.33
C GLN A 121 -16.33 -0.44 14.97
N CYS A 122 -16.70 0.81 15.23
CA CYS A 122 -17.94 1.15 15.92
C CYS A 122 -18.80 2.12 15.11
N ASP A 123 -20.09 1.82 14.99
CA ASP A 123 -21.06 2.74 14.41
C ASP A 123 -21.71 3.61 15.48
N THR A 124 -21.60 4.92 15.32
CA THR A 124 -22.16 5.91 16.25
C THR A 124 -22.78 7.09 15.49
N THR A 125 -23.26 8.10 16.21
CA THR A 125 -23.71 9.37 15.65
C THR A 125 -22.59 10.40 15.69
N ALA A 126 -22.59 11.39 14.79
CA ALA A 126 -21.62 12.48 14.78
C ALA A 126 -21.53 13.19 16.15
N GLN A 127 -22.65 13.43 16.83
CA GLN A 127 -22.67 14.05 18.16
C GLN A 127 -21.87 13.26 19.21
N VAL A 128 -22.09 11.96 19.27
CA VAL A 128 -21.39 11.06 20.21
C VAL A 128 -19.92 10.94 19.82
N ALA A 129 -19.60 10.86 18.53
CA ALA A 129 -18.23 10.84 18.05
C ALA A 129 -17.45 12.10 18.46
N GLU A 130 -18.04 13.29 18.32
CA GLU A 130 -17.43 14.56 18.72
C GLU A 130 -17.27 14.69 20.24
N THR A 131 -18.14 14.02 21.00
CA THR A 131 -18.02 13.92 22.47
C THR A 131 -16.89 12.97 22.89
N LEU A 132 -16.77 11.82 22.22
CA LEU A 132 -15.69 10.85 22.43
C LEU A 132 -14.32 11.44 22.07
N LEU A 133 -14.28 12.28 21.04
CA LEU A 133 -13.06 12.81 20.44
C LEU A 133 -13.07 14.35 20.50
N PRO A 134 -12.90 14.98 21.70
CA PRO A 134 -12.94 16.42 21.84
C PRO A 134 -11.98 17.12 20.87
N GLY A 135 -12.49 18.14 20.19
CA GLY A 135 -11.79 18.88 19.14
C GLY A 135 -12.19 18.46 17.72
N SER A 136 -12.71 17.24 17.53
CA SER A 136 -13.25 16.83 16.23
C SER A 136 -14.56 17.56 15.91
N GLU A 137 -14.78 17.81 14.62
CA GLU A 137 -15.98 18.43 14.10
C GLU A 137 -16.23 17.89 12.69
N PHE A 138 -17.24 17.03 12.52
CA PHE A 138 -17.43 16.29 11.28
C PHE A 138 -18.14 17.12 10.20
N HIS A 139 -17.55 17.15 9.02
CA HIS A 139 -18.09 17.79 7.83
C HIS A 139 -18.14 16.82 6.67
N ARG A 140 -19.05 17.10 5.74
CA ARG A 140 -19.21 16.32 4.51
C ARG A 140 -18.45 16.98 3.38
N TYR A 141 -17.71 16.18 2.63
CA TYR A 141 -16.93 16.62 1.48
C TYR A 141 -17.31 15.79 0.26
N ARG A 142 -17.27 16.40 -0.92
CA ARG A 142 -17.56 15.72 -2.19
C ARG A 142 -16.47 15.95 -3.21
N LYS A 143 -16.23 14.92 -4.03
CA LYS A 143 -15.41 14.98 -5.25
C LYS A 143 -16.12 14.17 -6.33
N GLY A 144 -16.72 14.85 -7.30
CA GLY A 144 -17.58 14.19 -8.30
C GLY A 144 -18.77 13.46 -7.65
N ARG A 145 -18.84 12.13 -7.83
CA ARG A 145 -19.88 11.29 -7.22
C ARG A 145 -19.57 10.88 -5.78
N ARG A 146 -18.30 10.96 -5.37
CA ARG A 146 -17.80 10.56 -4.05
C ARG A 146 -18.29 11.49 -2.96
N SER A 147 -18.44 10.95 -1.77
CA SER A 147 -18.82 11.69 -0.57
C SER A 147 -18.11 11.07 0.63
N VAL A 148 -17.49 11.90 1.47
CA VAL A 148 -16.84 11.46 2.70
C VAL A 148 -17.22 12.39 3.85
N VAL A 149 -17.15 11.87 5.07
CA VAL A 149 -17.35 12.61 6.31
C VAL A 149 -16.04 12.61 7.08
N ARG A 150 -15.46 13.80 7.30
CA ARG A 150 -14.15 14.00 7.94
C ARG A 150 -14.14 15.22 8.84
N SER A 151 -13.24 15.24 9.82
CA SER A 151 -12.97 16.41 10.65
C SER A 151 -11.74 17.16 10.13
N PRO A 152 -11.85 18.47 9.81
CA PRO A 152 -10.71 19.33 9.52
C PRO A 152 -9.98 19.78 10.80
N ALA A 153 -10.57 19.54 11.98
CA ALA A 153 -9.98 19.86 13.27
C ALA A 153 -9.41 18.61 13.93
N ARG A 154 -8.22 18.72 14.51
CA ARG A 154 -7.56 17.64 15.26
C ARG A 154 -8.40 17.22 16.45
N TYR A 155 -8.43 15.92 16.74
CA TYR A 155 -9.07 15.39 17.92
C TYR A 155 -8.07 15.07 19.02
N SER A 156 -8.60 14.89 20.22
CA SER A 156 -7.85 14.48 21.39
C SER A 156 -8.57 13.38 22.16
N VAL A 157 -7.83 12.71 23.04
CA VAL A 157 -8.34 11.74 24.01
C VAL A 157 -7.77 12.02 25.40
N HIS A 158 -8.39 11.49 26.45
CA HIS A 158 -7.82 11.55 27.79
C HIS A 158 -6.50 10.77 27.86
N ALA A 159 -5.54 11.20 28.69
CA ALA A 159 -4.26 10.53 28.85
C ALA A 159 -4.39 9.04 29.19
N ASP A 160 -5.39 8.68 30.01
CA ASP A 160 -5.66 7.28 30.37
C ASP A 160 -6.08 6.42 29.18
N LEU A 161 -6.66 7.01 28.12
CA LEU A 161 -6.97 6.32 26.86
C LEU A 161 -5.79 6.34 25.89
N ALA A 162 -4.95 7.37 25.93
CA ALA A 162 -3.80 7.51 25.03
C ALA A 162 -2.76 6.40 25.21
N GLN A 163 -2.72 5.76 26.38
CA GLN A 163 -1.90 4.56 26.60
C GLN A 163 -2.49 3.29 25.97
N HIS A 164 -3.74 3.31 25.49
CA HIS A 164 -4.49 2.16 24.98
C HIS A 164 -4.87 2.26 23.50
N LEU A 165 -4.74 3.44 22.90
CA LEU A 165 -5.00 3.67 21.48
C LEU A 165 -3.74 4.16 20.76
N ASP A 166 -3.54 3.68 19.52
CA ASP A 166 -2.56 4.24 18.58
C ASP A 166 -3.18 5.42 17.83
N PHE A 167 -4.40 5.25 17.28
CA PHE A 167 -5.14 6.28 16.55
C PHE A 167 -6.63 5.93 16.41
N VAL A 168 -7.43 6.85 15.87
CA VAL A 168 -8.83 6.65 15.48
C VAL A 168 -9.03 6.92 13.98
N GLY A 169 -9.25 5.85 13.21
CA GLY A 169 -9.52 5.90 11.78
C GLY A 169 -10.92 6.42 11.46
N GLY A 170 -11.04 7.05 10.30
CA GLY A 170 -12.27 7.66 9.80
C GLY A 170 -12.45 9.14 10.16
N VAL A 171 -11.45 9.74 10.81
CA VAL A 171 -11.50 11.13 11.27
C VAL A 171 -10.90 12.10 10.25
N HIS A 172 -9.67 11.87 9.75
CA HIS A 172 -8.94 12.86 8.94
C HIS A 172 -8.72 12.45 7.48
N ARG A 173 -8.10 11.28 7.25
CA ARG A 173 -7.56 10.90 5.93
C ARG A 173 -8.63 10.74 4.87
N PHE A 174 -8.47 11.46 3.76
CA PHE A 174 -9.30 11.30 2.57
C PHE A 174 -8.82 10.08 1.77
N PRO A 175 -9.71 9.43 1.00
CA PRO A 175 -9.27 8.38 0.09
C PRO A 175 -8.43 8.99 -1.05
N THR A 176 -7.26 8.42 -1.26
CA THR A 176 -6.28 8.90 -2.24
C THR A 176 -6.48 8.26 -3.61
N GLU A 177 -6.17 9.03 -4.65
CA GLU A 177 -6.21 8.58 -6.04
C GLU A 177 -4.79 8.51 -6.59
N MET A 178 -4.24 7.31 -6.75
CA MET A 178 -3.27 7.08 -7.83
C MET A 178 -4.07 7.10 -9.13
N GLN A 179 -3.81 8.08 -9.99
CA GLN A 179 -4.49 8.17 -11.29
C GLN A 179 -3.63 7.46 -12.33
N THR A 180 -4.05 6.28 -12.75
CA THR A 180 -3.64 5.76 -14.07
C THR A 180 -4.07 6.78 -15.12
N VAL A 181 -3.09 7.30 -15.86
CA VAL A 181 -3.36 8.26 -16.93
C VAL A 181 -3.40 7.48 -18.25
N SER A 182 -4.56 7.50 -18.92
CA SER A 182 -4.59 7.23 -20.36
C SER A 182 -4.18 8.51 -21.09
N ARG A 183 -2.99 8.53 -21.69
CA ARG A 183 -2.53 9.66 -22.50
C ARG A 183 -3.17 9.59 -23.88
N ALA A 184 -4.49 9.78 -23.95
CA ALA A 184 -5.20 9.85 -25.22
C ALA A 184 -4.63 11.01 -26.06
N TRP A 185 -4.11 10.68 -27.23
CA TRP A 185 -3.59 11.63 -28.21
C TRP A 185 -4.69 12.60 -28.65
N THR A 186 -4.56 13.89 -28.33
CA THR A 186 -5.35 14.96 -28.95
C THR A 186 -4.69 15.39 -30.26
N ASN A 187 -5.38 15.10 -31.38
CA ASN A 187 -5.10 15.50 -32.77
C ASN A 187 -4.07 14.68 -33.57
N GLY A 188 -4.54 13.90 -34.55
CA GLY A 188 -3.82 13.62 -35.79
C GLY A 188 -3.93 12.19 -36.33
N ALA A 189 -4.54 12.06 -37.52
CA ALA A 189 -4.50 10.96 -38.50
C ALA A 189 -4.32 9.50 -38.01
N ARG A 190 -5.38 8.68 -38.20
CA ARG A 190 -5.27 7.21 -38.23
C ARG A 190 -4.40 6.79 -39.43
N HIS A 191 -3.18 6.34 -39.16
CA HIS A 191 -2.45 5.49 -40.08
C HIS A 191 -2.59 4.03 -39.61
N GLU A 192 -3.03 3.14 -40.49
CA GLU A 192 -2.97 1.69 -40.26
C GLU A 192 -1.50 1.26 -40.18
N ALA A 193 -0.97 1.16 -38.96
CA ALA A 193 0.37 0.65 -38.72
C ALA A 193 0.32 -0.88 -38.58
N LYS A 194 1.17 -1.59 -39.35
CA LYS A 194 1.36 -3.05 -39.29
C LYS A 194 2.18 -3.52 -38.05
N PHE A 195 2.33 -2.69 -37.01
CA PHE A 195 3.27 -2.91 -35.91
C PHE A 195 2.57 -2.85 -34.55
N HIS A 196 3.10 -3.61 -33.57
CA HIS A 196 2.60 -3.64 -32.18
C HIS A 196 2.72 -2.25 -31.56
N LEU A 197 1.57 -1.68 -31.17
CA LEU A 197 1.48 -0.41 -30.48
C LEU A 197 1.27 -0.74 -28.99
N GLY A 198 2.28 -0.64 -28.14
CA GLY A 198 2.13 -0.79 -26.68
C GLY A 198 2.31 -2.19 -26.09
N VAL A 199 2.09 -2.27 -24.78
CA VAL A 199 2.34 -3.41 -23.91
C VAL A 199 1.07 -4.23 -23.74
N THR A 200 1.15 -5.51 -24.08
CA THR A 200 0.10 -6.53 -23.93
C THR A 200 0.63 -7.71 -23.12
N PRO A 201 -0.22 -8.64 -22.67
CA PRO A 201 0.21 -9.90 -22.07
C PRO A 201 1.32 -10.63 -22.84
N VAL A 202 1.24 -10.69 -24.17
CA VAL A 202 2.27 -11.33 -25.00
C VAL A 202 3.60 -10.59 -24.93
N VAL A 203 3.58 -9.26 -24.95
CA VAL A 203 4.79 -8.42 -24.81
C VAL A 203 5.48 -8.68 -23.47
N LEU A 204 4.71 -8.70 -22.38
CA LEU A 204 5.25 -8.94 -21.03
C LEU A 204 5.83 -10.34 -20.89
N ARG A 205 5.09 -11.36 -21.34
CA ARG A 205 5.54 -12.74 -21.29
C ARG A 205 6.80 -12.94 -22.13
N SER A 206 6.88 -12.29 -23.30
CA SER A 206 8.09 -12.30 -24.12
C SER A 206 9.25 -11.57 -23.45
N ARG A 207 9.04 -10.38 -22.87
CA ARG A 207 10.10 -9.58 -22.26
C ARG A 207 10.70 -10.27 -21.03
N TYR A 208 9.84 -10.80 -20.17
CA TYR A 208 10.25 -11.45 -18.92
C TYR A 208 10.47 -12.96 -19.06
N ASN A 209 10.52 -13.48 -20.30
CA ASN A 209 10.83 -14.86 -20.64
C ASN A 209 9.86 -15.90 -20.02
N LEU A 210 8.57 -15.58 -19.93
CA LEU A 210 7.53 -16.56 -19.64
C LEU A 210 7.13 -17.30 -20.92
N THR A 211 7.22 -18.62 -20.88
CA THR A 211 6.75 -19.53 -21.93
C THR A 211 5.24 -19.77 -21.83
N ALA A 212 4.63 -20.42 -22.83
CA ALA A 212 3.22 -20.82 -22.75
C ALA A 212 2.93 -21.85 -21.62
N ALA A 213 3.96 -22.54 -21.12
CA ALA A 213 3.85 -23.51 -20.04
C ALA A 213 3.95 -22.88 -18.64
N ASP A 214 4.42 -21.64 -18.53
CA ASP A 214 4.54 -20.91 -17.25
C ASP A 214 3.17 -20.37 -16.82
N VAL A 215 2.34 -21.30 -16.33
CA VAL A 215 0.98 -21.08 -15.85
C VAL A 215 0.76 -21.88 -14.55
N GLY A 216 -0.09 -21.38 -13.67
CA GLY A 216 -0.38 -21.99 -12.38
C GLY A 216 -1.02 -23.37 -12.50
N SER A 217 -0.68 -24.24 -11.56
CA SER A 217 -1.16 -25.63 -11.51
C SER A 217 -1.35 -26.15 -10.08
N ALA A 218 -0.81 -25.49 -9.07
CA ALA A 218 -1.00 -25.87 -7.68
C ALA A 218 -2.37 -25.43 -7.15
N GLU A 219 -3.15 -26.36 -6.61
CA GLU A 219 -4.53 -26.11 -6.15
C GLU A 219 -4.61 -25.10 -4.99
N ASN A 220 -3.59 -25.09 -4.12
CA ASN A 220 -3.54 -24.23 -2.93
C ASN A 220 -2.87 -22.87 -3.19
N ASN A 221 -2.55 -22.55 -4.45
CA ASN A 221 -1.97 -21.27 -4.82
C ASN A 221 -3.06 -20.25 -5.16
N SER A 222 -2.88 -19.02 -4.71
CA SER A 222 -3.78 -17.91 -5.04
C SER A 222 -3.08 -16.56 -4.92
N GLN A 223 -3.59 -15.61 -5.68
CA GLN A 223 -3.10 -14.23 -5.77
C GLN A 223 -4.25 -13.23 -5.62
N ALA A 224 -3.94 -11.98 -5.33
CA ALA A 224 -4.93 -10.93 -5.14
C ALA A 224 -4.47 -9.57 -5.64
N VAL A 225 -5.45 -8.79 -6.09
CA VAL A 225 -5.32 -7.34 -6.29
C VAL A 225 -6.16 -6.62 -5.23
N ALA A 226 -5.62 -5.54 -4.69
CA ALA A 226 -6.37 -4.62 -3.84
C ALA A 226 -6.27 -3.21 -4.40
N GLN A 227 -7.43 -2.63 -4.70
CA GLN A 227 -7.55 -1.26 -5.17
C GLN A 227 -8.57 -0.52 -4.31
N PHE A 228 -8.34 0.78 -4.12
CA PHE A 228 -9.13 1.61 -3.19
C PHE A 228 -9.82 2.78 -3.86
N LEU A 229 -9.78 2.81 -5.18
CA LEU A 229 -10.54 3.79 -5.94
C LEU A 229 -12.01 3.36 -5.92
N GLU A 230 -12.94 4.32 -6.01
CA GLU A 230 -14.34 4.02 -6.37
C GLU A 230 -14.43 3.61 -7.86
N GLN A 231 -13.68 2.57 -8.21
CA GLN A 231 -13.59 1.95 -9.50
C GLN A 231 -13.99 0.50 -9.32
N PHE A 232 -14.80 -0.01 -10.25
CA PHE A 232 -15.43 -1.31 -10.11
C PHE A 232 -14.71 -2.30 -11.03
N TYR A 233 -14.37 -3.48 -10.51
CA TYR A 233 -13.99 -4.61 -11.35
C TYR A 233 -15.23 -5.11 -12.11
N HIS A 234 -15.10 -5.32 -13.42
CA HIS A 234 -16.19 -5.83 -14.26
C HIS A 234 -15.80 -7.20 -14.84
N PRO A 235 -16.52 -8.29 -14.52
CA PRO A 235 -16.21 -9.62 -15.06
C PRO A 235 -16.26 -9.71 -16.58
N ALA A 236 -17.12 -8.91 -17.22
CA ALA A 236 -17.21 -8.88 -18.68
C ALA A 236 -15.97 -8.28 -19.33
N ASP A 237 -15.35 -7.27 -18.69
CA ASP A 237 -14.14 -6.63 -19.21
C ASP A 237 -12.96 -7.59 -19.17
N LEU A 238 -12.75 -8.28 -18.03
CA LEU A 238 -11.70 -9.30 -17.92
C LEU A 238 -11.89 -10.44 -18.93
N ALA A 239 -13.13 -10.89 -19.13
CA ALA A 239 -13.41 -11.96 -20.10
C ALA A 239 -13.09 -11.51 -21.53
N GLU A 240 -13.42 -10.27 -21.88
CA GLU A 240 -13.09 -9.67 -23.18
C GLU A 240 -11.58 -9.44 -23.34
N PHE A 241 -10.90 -8.92 -22.32
CA PHE A 241 -9.45 -8.77 -22.29
C PHE A 241 -8.74 -10.10 -22.55
N MET A 242 -9.14 -11.15 -21.84
CA MET A 242 -8.55 -12.49 -22.01
C MET A 242 -8.86 -13.08 -23.38
N ALA A 243 -10.05 -12.81 -23.94
CA ALA A 243 -10.37 -13.22 -25.31
C ALA A 243 -9.50 -12.51 -26.36
N ILE A 244 -9.17 -11.23 -26.15
CA ILE A 244 -8.36 -10.44 -27.09
C ILE A 244 -6.86 -10.77 -26.94
N PHE A 245 -6.35 -10.89 -25.71
CA PHE A 245 -4.92 -10.92 -25.44
C PHE A 245 -4.38 -12.22 -24.83
N GLY A 246 -5.26 -13.12 -24.36
CA GLY A 246 -4.88 -14.32 -23.62
C GLY A 246 -4.64 -15.58 -24.46
N SER A 247 -4.80 -15.53 -25.80
CA SER A 247 -4.78 -16.74 -26.65
C SER A 247 -3.46 -17.51 -26.68
N GLY A 248 -2.35 -16.88 -26.25
CA GLY A 248 -1.01 -17.48 -26.26
C GLY A 248 -0.65 -18.34 -25.04
N PHE A 249 -1.52 -18.44 -24.05
CA PHE A 249 -1.28 -19.17 -22.80
C PHE A 249 -2.59 -19.61 -22.15
N LYS A 250 -2.55 -20.67 -21.32
CA LYS A 250 -3.71 -21.09 -20.53
C LYS A 250 -4.04 -20.02 -19.49
N HIS A 251 -5.31 -19.60 -19.43
CA HIS A 251 -5.75 -18.53 -18.53
C HIS A 251 -7.16 -18.79 -17.99
N MET A 252 -7.51 -18.04 -16.95
CA MET A 252 -8.88 -17.91 -16.43
C MET A 252 -9.46 -16.58 -16.92
N SER A 253 -10.76 -16.53 -17.21
CA SER A 253 -11.47 -15.31 -17.64
C SER A 253 -12.34 -14.70 -16.54
N GLN A 254 -12.29 -15.26 -15.33
CA GLN A 254 -13.06 -14.86 -14.16
C GLN A 254 -12.20 -14.94 -12.91
N VAL A 255 -12.41 -14.01 -11.99
CA VAL A 255 -11.79 -14.04 -10.66
C VAL A 255 -12.49 -15.10 -9.79
N ALA A 256 -11.75 -15.72 -8.89
CA ALA A 256 -12.28 -16.74 -7.98
C ALA A 256 -13.14 -16.13 -6.86
N ARG A 257 -12.81 -14.90 -6.43
CA ARG A 257 -13.54 -14.21 -5.37
C ARG A 257 -13.44 -12.69 -5.51
N VAL A 258 -14.55 -12.01 -5.25
CA VAL A 258 -14.58 -10.57 -5.01
C VAL A 258 -14.86 -10.35 -3.53
N VAL A 259 -14.01 -9.58 -2.85
CA VAL A 259 -14.12 -9.28 -1.42
C VAL A 259 -14.46 -7.80 -1.24
N GLY A 260 -15.52 -7.53 -0.49
CA GLY A 260 -16.11 -6.21 -0.27
C GLY A 260 -17.37 -6.00 -1.12
N THR A 261 -17.78 -4.74 -1.33
CA THR A 261 -19.04 -4.43 -2.02
C THR A 261 -18.80 -4.01 -3.47
N GLN A 262 -19.32 -4.77 -4.43
CA GLN A 262 -19.44 -4.31 -5.82
C GLN A 262 -20.84 -3.72 -6.02
N GLY A 263 -20.98 -2.42 -5.82
CA GLY A 263 -22.16 -1.70 -6.30
C GLY A 263 -22.29 -1.74 -7.84
N GLY A 264 -23.41 -1.27 -8.38
CA GLY A 264 -23.67 -1.22 -9.84
C GLY A 264 -22.99 -0.05 -10.58
N GLY A 265 -21.69 0.14 -10.38
CA GLY A 265 -20.92 1.25 -10.98
C GLY A 265 -20.23 0.92 -12.30
N LYS A 266 -19.69 1.95 -12.98
CA LYS A 266 -18.88 1.78 -14.20
C LYS A 266 -17.53 1.15 -13.87
N ALA A 267 -16.97 0.37 -14.81
CA ALA A 267 -15.63 -0.13 -14.66
C ALA A 267 -14.64 1.04 -14.59
N GLY A 268 -13.60 0.88 -13.79
CA GLY A 268 -12.51 1.86 -13.73
C GLY A 268 -11.23 1.30 -14.31
N LEU A 269 -10.43 2.21 -14.87
CA LEU A 269 -9.19 1.89 -15.59
C LEU A 269 -8.19 1.16 -14.69
N GLU A 270 -8.00 1.62 -13.46
CA GLU A 270 -7.11 1.03 -12.46
C GLU A 270 -7.58 -0.37 -12.08
N ALA A 271 -8.86 -0.51 -11.73
CA ALA A 271 -9.45 -1.78 -11.33
C ALA A 271 -9.41 -2.82 -12.46
N SER A 272 -9.37 -2.39 -13.72
CA SER A 272 -9.23 -3.26 -14.89
C SER A 272 -7.75 -3.64 -15.08
N LEU A 273 -6.85 -2.65 -15.09
CA LEU A 273 -5.41 -2.83 -15.22
C LEU A 273 -4.85 -3.86 -14.24
N ASP A 274 -5.14 -3.69 -12.93
CA ASP A 274 -4.57 -4.52 -11.88
C ASP A 274 -4.90 -6.01 -12.09
N VAL A 275 -6.19 -6.31 -12.30
CA VAL A 275 -6.68 -7.70 -12.42
C VAL A 275 -6.31 -8.34 -13.75
N GLU A 276 -6.37 -7.58 -14.84
CA GLU A 276 -6.07 -8.09 -16.19
C GLU A 276 -4.61 -8.53 -16.29
N TYR A 277 -3.70 -7.77 -15.70
CA TYR A 277 -2.27 -8.03 -15.80
C TYR A 277 -1.72 -8.99 -14.76
N ILE A 278 -2.24 -9.01 -13.52
CA ILE A 278 -1.85 -10.07 -12.56
C ILE A 278 -2.28 -11.45 -13.08
N MET A 279 -3.45 -11.55 -13.75
CA MET A 279 -3.93 -12.80 -14.34
C MET A 279 -3.26 -13.15 -15.67
N SER A 280 -2.41 -12.27 -16.19
CA SER A 280 -1.65 -12.50 -17.43
C SER A 280 -0.24 -13.01 -17.16
N THR A 281 0.46 -12.42 -16.19
CA THR A 281 1.78 -12.91 -15.76
C THR A 281 1.67 -14.00 -14.70
N GLY A 282 0.68 -13.93 -13.80
CA GLY A 282 0.23 -14.99 -12.90
C GLY A 282 -0.91 -15.80 -13.50
N ALA A 283 -0.71 -16.32 -14.71
CA ALA A 283 -1.77 -16.96 -15.48
C ALA A 283 -2.24 -18.28 -14.84
N ASN A 284 -3.54 -18.56 -14.94
CA ASN A 284 -4.18 -19.78 -14.43
C ASN A 284 -4.04 -20.00 -12.90
N ILE A 285 -3.91 -18.91 -12.12
CA ILE A 285 -3.91 -18.92 -10.65
C ILE A 285 -5.23 -18.33 -10.13
N SER A 286 -5.80 -18.94 -9.08
CA SER A 286 -6.98 -18.43 -8.39
C SER A 286 -6.75 -16.98 -7.94
N THR A 287 -7.53 -16.04 -8.48
CA THR A 287 -7.31 -14.61 -8.28
C THR A 287 -8.47 -13.98 -7.52
N TRP A 288 -8.16 -13.19 -6.48
CA TRP A 288 -9.14 -12.44 -5.72
C TRP A 288 -9.04 -10.94 -6.02
N VAL A 289 -10.18 -10.25 -5.95
CA VAL A 289 -10.24 -8.79 -6.06
C VAL A 289 -10.79 -8.22 -4.76
N PHE A 290 -9.99 -7.40 -4.08
CA PHE A 290 -10.44 -6.61 -2.94
C PHE A 290 -10.91 -5.24 -3.43
N THR A 291 -12.18 -4.93 -3.17
CA THR A 291 -12.83 -3.72 -3.67
C THR A 291 -13.90 -3.29 -2.67
N ASN A 292 -13.90 -2.02 -2.26
CA ASN A 292 -14.95 -1.47 -1.40
C ASN A 292 -15.55 -0.15 -1.93
N PRO A 293 -15.99 -0.09 -3.21
CA PRO A 293 -16.65 1.09 -3.75
C PRO A 293 -18.09 1.20 -3.22
N GLY A 294 -18.46 2.37 -2.70
CA GLY A 294 -19.80 2.59 -2.16
C GLY A 294 -19.85 3.72 -1.14
N ARG A 295 -21.06 4.01 -0.62
CA ARG A 295 -21.26 5.05 0.41
C ARG A 295 -20.84 4.54 1.79
N HIS A 296 -19.54 4.58 2.05
CA HIS A 296 -18.95 4.36 3.37
C HIS A 296 -18.17 5.61 3.78
N GLU A 297 -18.92 6.70 4.00
CA GLU A 297 -18.35 8.06 4.00
C GLU A 297 -17.32 8.28 5.10
N SER A 298 -17.38 7.54 6.21
CA SER A 298 -16.43 7.59 7.32
C SER A 298 -15.32 6.52 7.24
N GLN A 299 -15.39 5.56 6.32
CA GLN A 299 -14.34 4.53 6.22
C GLN A 299 -13.11 5.07 5.47
N GLU A 300 -11.94 4.55 5.85
CA GLU A 300 -10.70 4.65 5.10
C GLU A 300 -10.51 3.34 4.33
N PRO A 301 -10.67 3.32 2.99
CA PRO A 301 -10.72 2.05 2.23
C PRO A 301 -9.45 1.20 2.39
N PHE A 302 -8.28 1.83 2.45
CA PHE A 302 -7.00 1.17 2.68
C PHE A 302 -6.95 0.50 4.06
N LEU A 303 -7.34 1.20 5.12
CA LEU A 303 -7.42 0.65 6.47
C LEU A 303 -8.42 -0.51 6.53
N GLN A 304 -9.57 -0.40 5.84
CA GLN A 304 -10.54 -1.49 5.79
C GLN A 304 -9.96 -2.79 5.22
N TRP A 305 -9.11 -2.69 4.19
CA TRP A 305 -8.41 -3.86 3.65
C TRP A 305 -7.41 -4.46 4.64
N MET A 306 -6.65 -3.63 5.37
CA MET A 306 -5.78 -4.10 6.46
C MET A 306 -6.57 -4.89 7.52
N LEU A 307 -7.74 -4.40 7.91
CA LEU A 307 -8.61 -5.10 8.86
C LEU A 307 -9.04 -6.47 8.35
N LEU A 308 -9.34 -6.59 7.06
CA LEU A 308 -9.71 -7.88 6.45
C LEU A 308 -8.57 -8.88 6.51
N LEU A 309 -7.33 -8.47 6.25
CA LEU A 309 -6.17 -9.37 6.39
C LEU A 309 -6.05 -9.90 7.82
N SER A 310 -6.30 -9.04 8.81
CA SER A 310 -6.30 -9.38 10.24
C SER A 310 -7.54 -10.17 10.70
N ASN A 311 -8.51 -10.41 9.82
CA ASN A 311 -9.78 -11.09 10.13
C ASN A 311 -10.03 -12.35 9.28
N MET A 312 -9.10 -12.72 8.41
CA MET A 312 -9.25 -13.84 7.49
C MET A 312 -8.06 -14.80 7.63
N SER A 313 -8.30 -15.99 8.18
CA SER A 313 -7.24 -17.00 8.39
C SER A 313 -6.61 -17.49 7.09
N SER A 314 -7.41 -17.58 6.02
CA SER A 314 -6.95 -17.90 4.67
C SER A 314 -7.19 -16.71 3.75
N VAL A 315 -6.09 -16.22 3.17
CA VAL A 315 -6.03 -15.15 2.16
C VAL A 315 -5.01 -15.55 1.10
N PRO A 316 -5.05 -14.93 -0.09
CA PRO A 316 -4.06 -15.19 -1.11
C PRO A 316 -2.61 -14.93 -0.66
N TRP A 317 -1.66 -15.65 -1.26
CA TRP A 317 -0.26 -15.60 -0.86
C TRP A 317 0.46 -14.36 -1.37
N VAL A 318 -0.04 -13.76 -2.46
CA VAL A 318 0.52 -12.56 -3.09
C VAL A 318 -0.57 -11.52 -3.24
N HIS A 319 -0.32 -10.32 -2.74
CA HIS A 319 -1.20 -9.17 -2.83
C HIS A 319 -0.49 -8.03 -3.55
N THR A 320 -1.07 -7.54 -4.65
CA THR A 320 -0.56 -6.38 -5.39
C THR A 320 -1.49 -5.20 -5.16
N VAL A 321 -0.92 -4.07 -4.76
CA VAL A 321 -1.68 -2.95 -4.20
C VAL A 321 -1.27 -1.64 -4.88
N SER A 322 -2.25 -1.01 -5.52
CA SER A 322 -2.08 0.28 -6.17
C SER A 322 -2.67 1.37 -5.29
N TYR A 323 -1.86 1.81 -4.31
CA TYR A 323 -2.22 2.82 -3.32
C TYR A 323 -0.99 3.56 -2.81
N GLY A 324 -1.14 4.87 -2.57
CA GLY A 324 -0.15 5.62 -1.83
C GLY A 324 -0.59 7.04 -1.54
N ASP A 325 -0.16 7.51 -0.38
CA ASP A 325 -0.22 8.88 0.10
C ASP A 325 1.19 9.48 0.09
N ASP A 326 1.28 10.81 0.09
CA ASP A 326 2.55 11.47 0.42
C ASP A 326 2.92 11.15 1.87
N GLU A 327 4.13 10.67 2.13
CA GLU A 327 4.55 10.23 3.47
C GLU A 327 4.43 11.35 4.50
N ASP A 328 4.72 12.60 4.12
CA ASP A 328 4.61 13.79 4.99
C ASP A 328 3.18 14.24 5.26
N SER A 329 2.17 13.65 4.61
CA SER A 329 0.75 13.94 4.86
C SER A 329 0.16 13.07 5.98
N LEU A 330 0.84 12.00 6.37
CA LEU A 330 0.36 11.02 7.33
C LEU A 330 1.00 11.22 8.70
N ALA A 331 0.24 10.97 9.77
CA ALA A 331 0.81 10.89 11.11
C ALA A 331 1.79 9.71 11.25
N ALA A 332 2.90 9.93 11.96
CA ALA A 332 3.85 8.88 12.28
C ALA A 332 3.18 7.71 13.03
N ALA A 333 2.25 7.99 13.95
CA ALA A 333 1.52 6.95 14.68
C ALA A 333 0.73 6.02 13.75
N TYR A 334 0.05 6.59 12.74
CA TYR A 334 -0.66 5.83 11.72
C TYR A 334 0.30 4.97 10.90
N MET A 335 1.37 5.57 10.36
CA MET A 335 2.36 4.87 9.53
C MET A 335 3.06 3.73 10.28
N MET A 336 3.43 3.94 11.54
CA MET A 336 4.02 2.90 12.39
C MET A 336 3.05 1.75 12.64
N ARG A 337 1.77 2.05 12.90
CA ARG A 337 0.75 1.01 13.08
C ARG A 337 0.50 0.23 11.79
N ILE A 338 0.40 0.89 10.63
CA ILE A 338 0.25 0.20 9.34
C ILE A 338 1.47 -0.70 9.06
N ASN A 339 2.69 -0.27 9.42
CA ASN A 339 3.86 -1.13 9.34
C ASN A 339 3.74 -2.40 10.19
N ASN A 340 3.16 -2.31 11.40
CA ASN A 340 2.89 -3.50 12.20
C ASN A 340 1.93 -4.45 11.49
N GLU A 341 0.91 -3.93 10.79
CA GLU A 341 0.00 -4.75 9.99
C GLU A 341 0.71 -5.43 8.81
N PHE A 342 1.65 -4.75 8.14
CA PHE A 342 2.49 -5.40 7.13
C PHE A 342 3.40 -6.47 7.72
N MET A 343 3.97 -6.25 8.91
CA MET A 343 4.74 -7.28 9.61
C MET A 343 3.86 -8.51 9.95
N LYS A 344 2.63 -8.29 10.41
CA LYS A 344 1.64 -9.35 10.66
C LYS A 344 1.30 -10.13 9.39
N ALA A 345 1.25 -9.50 8.23
CA ALA A 345 1.06 -10.20 6.97
C ALA A 345 2.31 -10.99 6.54
N GLY A 346 3.49 -10.36 6.61
CA GLY A 346 4.76 -10.98 6.23
C GLY A 346 5.09 -12.23 7.06
N ILE A 347 4.84 -12.21 8.37
CA ILE A 347 5.09 -13.36 9.25
C ILE A 347 4.15 -14.54 8.96
N ARG A 348 3.00 -14.27 8.31
CA ARG A 348 2.05 -15.28 7.83
C ARG A 348 2.39 -15.82 6.44
N GLY A 349 3.52 -15.41 5.86
CA GLY A 349 3.95 -15.87 4.54
C GLY A 349 3.23 -15.16 3.38
N ILE A 350 2.66 -13.99 3.63
CA ILE A 350 1.99 -13.19 2.60
C ILE A 350 3.01 -12.20 2.00
N SER A 351 3.16 -12.22 0.69
CA SER A 351 3.90 -11.22 -0.06
C SER A 351 2.98 -10.04 -0.37
N ILE A 352 3.33 -8.84 0.10
CA ILE A 352 2.61 -7.60 -0.22
C ILE A 352 3.49 -6.72 -1.09
N LEU A 353 2.98 -6.37 -2.27
CA LEU A 353 3.64 -5.50 -3.23
C LEU A 353 2.87 -4.20 -3.39
N PHE A 354 3.59 -3.07 -3.38
CA PHE A 354 3.03 -1.75 -3.62
C PHE A 354 3.65 -1.08 -4.83
N ALA A 355 2.82 -0.38 -5.60
CA ALA A 355 3.28 0.57 -6.61
C ALA A 355 4.14 1.66 -5.96
N SER A 356 5.29 1.98 -6.55
CA SER A 356 6.21 2.98 -6.00
C SER A 356 5.70 4.42 -6.16
N GLY A 357 4.74 4.64 -7.06
CA GLY A 357 4.14 5.93 -7.39
C GLY A 357 4.55 6.43 -8.78
N ASP A 358 3.84 7.45 -9.26
CA ASP A 358 3.94 7.91 -10.67
C ASP A 358 4.44 9.36 -10.78
N SER A 359 5.11 9.84 -9.72
CA SER A 359 5.60 11.22 -9.61
C SER A 359 7.11 11.30 -9.38
N GLY A 360 7.86 10.27 -9.80
CA GLY A 360 9.31 10.21 -9.64
C GLY A 360 9.76 10.32 -8.18
N ALA A 361 10.71 11.21 -7.89
CA ALA A 361 11.11 11.51 -6.51
C ALA A 361 10.05 12.33 -5.74
N GLY A 362 8.97 12.73 -6.39
CA GLY A 362 8.02 13.70 -5.87
C GLY A 362 8.60 15.10 -5.79
N CYS A 363 7.78 16.05 -5.35
CA CYS A 363 8.22 17.41 -5.04
C CYS A 363 7.42 17.98 -3.86
N ARG A 364 8.12 18.35 -2.81
CA ARG A 364 7.57 19.01 -1.62
C ARG A 364 8.08 20.43 -1.55
N HIS A 365 7.15 21.39 -1.57
CA HIS A 365 7.46 22.81 -1.40
C HIS A 365 7.48 23.15 0.09
N LEU A 366 8.66 23.40 0.66
CA LEU A 366 8.83 23.69 2.08
C LEU A 366 8.63 25.19 2.38
N THR A 367 9.33 26.04 1.65
CA THR A 367 9.23 27.50 1.71
C THR A 367 9.47 28.09 0.32
N LYS A 368 9.36 29.43 0.18
CA LYS A 368 9.60 30.08 -1.11
C LYS A 368 11.04 29.84 -1.58
N GLY A 369 11.19 29.03 -2.63
CA GLY A 369 12.48 28.69 -3.22
C GLY A 369 13.23 27.56 -2.49
N THR A 370 12.59 26.82 -1.59
CA THR A 370 13.17 25.63 -0.97
C THR A 370 12.25 24.43 -1.16
N ASN A 371 12.77 23.43 -1.87
CA ASN A 371 12.07 22.20 -2.17
C ASN A 371 12.82 21.00 -1.59
N ALA A 372 12.11 19.89 -1.46
CA ALA A 372 12.66 18.58 -1.17
C ALA A 372 11.91 17.51 -1.96
N PHE A 373 12.50 16.33 -2.09
CA PHE A 373 11.81 15.15 -2.59
C PHE A 373 10.73 14.70 -1.60
N ARG A 374 9.73 14.02 -2.14
CA ARG A 374 8.50 13.68 -1.44
C ARG A 374 8.23 12.18 -1.58
N PRO A 375 8.77 11.35 -0.65
CA PRO A 375 8.50 9.92 -0.67
C PRO A 375 7.01 9.63 -0.43
N SER A 376 6.56 8.47 -0.90
CA SER A 376 5.19 7.98 -0.76
C SER A 376 5.11 6.82 0.24
N PHE A 377 3.99 6.71 0.94
CA PHE A 377 3.65 5.59 1.80
C PHE A 377 2.37 4.92 1.28
N PRO A 378 2.25 3.58 1.20
CA PRO A 378 3.10 2.55 1.81
C PRO A 378 4.41 2.18 1.13
N ALA A 379 4.71 2.73 -0.05
CA ALA A 379 5.94 2.39 -0.80
C ALA A 379 7.24 2.55 0.02
N SER A 380 7.28 3.51 0.94
CA SER A 380 8.42 3.72 1.85
C SER A 380 8.50 2.74 3.02
N SER A 381 7.50 1.89 3.24
CA SER A 381 7.54 0.87 4.29
C SER A 381 8.71 -0.09 4.06
N PRO A 382 9.47 -0.47 5.12
CA PRO A 382 10.52 -1.48 5.02
C PRO A 382 9.97 -2.91 4.99
N TYR A 383 8.66 -3.12 5.11
CA TYR A 383 8.03 -4.45 5.23
C TYR A 383 7.15 -4.82 4.02
N VAL A 384 7.30 -4.11 2.91
CA VAL A 384 6.61 -4.39 1.64
C VAL A 384 7.63 -4.42 0.50
N THR A 385 7.31 -5.13 -0.58
CA THR A 385 8.10 -5.08 -1.81
C THR A 385 7.56 -3.98 -2.71
N THR A 386 8.31 -2.90 -2.85
CA THR A 386 7.91 -1.74 -3.64
C THR A 386 8.38 -1.90 -5.08
N VAL A 387 7.45 -1.73 -6.03
CA VAL A 387 7.66 -2.00 -7.46
C VAL A 387 7.70 -0.70 -8.24
N GLY A 388 8.86 -0.41 -8.84
CA GLY A 388 9.11 0.71 -9.74
C GLY A 388 8.65 0.45 -11.18
N GLY A 389 8.98 1.39 -12.05
CA GLY A 389 8.53 1.45 -13.44
C GLY A 389 9.68 1.55 -14.45
N THR A 390 9.57 0.79 -15.53
CA THR A 390 10.45 0.86 -16.70
C THR A 390 9.65 1.09 -17.98
N SER A 391 10.36 1.49 -19.04
CA SER A 391 9.83 1.60 -20.39
C SER A 391 10.82 0.99 -21.38
N PHE A 392 10.36 0.65 -22.59
CA PHE A 392 11.29 0.26 -23.64
C PHE A 392 12.00 1.50 -24.21
N LYS A 393 13.31 1.41 -24.40
CA LYS A 393 14.08 2.46 -25.08
C LYS A 393 13.56 2.74 -26.49
N ASN A 394 13.16 1.69 -27.20
CA ASN A 394 12.40 1.79 -28.43
C ASN A 394 10.96 1.31 -28.18
N PRO A 395 9.95 2.20 -28.20
CA PRO A 395 8.58 1.86 -27.81
C PRO A 395 7.90 0.84 -28.73
N PHE A 396 8.49 0.54 -29.90
CA PHE A 396 7.96 -0.42 -30.87
C PHE A 396 8.70 -1.75 -30.88
N GLN A 397 9.69 -1.96 -30.00
CA GLN A 397 10.49 -3.17 -29.96
C GLN A 397 10.67 -3.68 -28.53
N VAL A 398 10.35 -4.95 -28.32
CA VAL A 398 10.61 -5.66 -27.04
C VAL A 398 12.12 -5.85 -26.89
N THR A 399 12.77 -4.87 -26.28
CA THR A 399 14.23 -4.73 -26.26
C THR A 399 14.70 -4.27 -24.89
N TYR A 400 15.66 -3.35 -24.85
CA TYR A 400 16.29 -2.83 -23.66
C TYR A 400 15.31 -1.94 -22.87
N GLU A 401 15.16 -2.23 -21.58
CA GLU A 401 14.37 -1.41 -20.66
C GLU A 401 15.23 -0.27 -20.10
N VAL A 402 14.63 0.91 -20.02
CA VAL A 402 15.18 2.10 -19.39
C VAL A 402 14.22 2.56 -18.31
N THR A 403 14.67 3.49 -17.45
CA THR A 403 13.79 4.16 -16.50
C THR A 403 12.56 4.73 -17.20
N ASP A 404 11.38 4.41 -16.70
CA ASP A 404 10.20 5.24 -16.98
C ASP A 404 10.28 6.46 -16.05
N TYR A 405 10.20 7.65 -16.63
CA TYR A 405 10.46 8.89 -15.89
C TYR A 405 9.43 9.16 -14.78
N ILE A 406 8.27 8.49 -14.79
CA ILE A 406 7.28 8.58 -13.72
C ILE A 406 7.62 7.68 -12.52
N SER A 407 8.51 6.69 -12.67
CA SER A 407 8.79 5.67 -11.64
C SER A 407 9.10 6.28 -10.28
N GLY A 408 8.21 6.04 -9.32
CA GLY A 408 8.33 6.50 -7.95
C GLY A 408 9.56 5.90 -7.28
N GLY A 409 10.26 6.70 -6.49
CA GLY A 409 11.47 6.24 -5.82
C GLY A 409 12.09 7.31 -4.95
N GLY A 410 12.93 6.90 -4.00
CA GLY A 410 13.60 7.83 -3.11
C GLY A 410 13.82 7.25 -1.73
N PHE A 411 13.86 8.12 -0.71
CA PHE A 411 14.24 7.77 0.65
C PHE A 411 13.19 8.28 1.63
N SER A 412 12.73 7.41 2.53
CA SER A 412 11.80 7.73 3.60
C SER A 412 12.36 8.81 4.55
N ASN A 413 11.49 9.67 5.05
CA ASN A 413 11.76 10.60 6.14
C ASN A 413 11.34 10.03 7.51
N ILE A 414 10.67 8.88 7.54
CA ILE A 414 10.06 8.30 8.74
C ILE A 414 10.76 7.00 9.14
N PHE A 415 10.96 6.10 8.19
CA PHE A 415 11.49 4.77 8.46
C PHE A 415 13.01 4.75 8.25
N PRO A 416 13.77 4.27 9.24
CA PRO A 416 15.20 4.11 9.07
C PRO A 416 15.49 3.04 8.00
N MET A 417 16.67 3.16 7.37
CA MET A 417 17.15 2.18 6.42
C MET A 417 17.23 0.79 7.07
N PRO A 418 16.54 -0.23 6.54
CA PRO A 418 16.60 -1.58 7.07
C PRO A 418 17.94 -2.26 6.75
N ASP A 419 18.39 -3.16 7.63
CA ASP A 419 19.70 -3.81 7.51
C ASP A 419 19.89 -4.56 6.19
N TYR A 420 18.82 -5.18 5.66
CA TYR A 420 18.89 -5.96 4.42
C TYR A 420 19.31 -5.13 3.20
N GLN A 421 19.09 -3.81 3.19
CA GLN A 421 19.41 -2.94 2.04
C GLN A 421 20.63 -2.05 2.27
N LEU A 422 21.21 -2.04 3.46
CA LEU A 422 22.29 -1.13 3.84
C LEU A 422 23.46 -1.17 2.85
N ALA A 423 23.89 -2.36 2.44
CA ALA A 423 25.00 -2.54 1.51
C ALA A 423 24.70 -1.99 0.11
N ALA A 424 23.49 -2.23 -0.39
CA ALA A 424 23.04 -1.81 -1.71
C ALA A 424 22.93 -0.28 -1.79
N VAL A 425 22.24 0.33 -0.82
CA VAL A 425 22.06 1.79 -0.73
C VAL A 425 23.40 2.50 -0.52
N SER A 426 24.27 1.95 0.34
CA SER A 426 25.61 2.52 0.57
C SER A 426 26.48 2.50 -0.69
N ALA A 427 26.32 1.49 -1.56
CA ALA A 427 27.00 1.44 -2.84
C ALA A 427 26.48 2.52 -3.80
N TYR A 428 25.16 2.66 -3.92
CA TYR A 428 24.53 3.70 -4.73
C TYR A 428 24.98 5.11 -4.31
N LEU A 429 24.89 5.43 -3.02
CA LEU A 429 25.25 6.74 -2.48
C LEU A 429 26.73 7.13 -2.69
N LYS A 430 27.60 6.16 -3.00
CA LYS A 430 29.02 6.39 -3.31
C LYS A 430 29.33 6.34 -4.81
N GLY A 431 28.49 5.70 -5.60
CA GLY A 431 28.80 5.28 -6.96
C GLY A 431 28.26 6.18 -8.08
N THR A 432 27.48 7.21 -7.77
CA THR A 432 26.82 8.04 -8.79
C THR A 432 26.76 9.52 -8.42
N THR A 433 26.36 10.35 -9.37
CA THR A 433 26.01 11.76 -9.12
C THR A 433 24.65 11.81 -8.43
N LEU A 434 24.64 12.32 -7.20
CA LEU A 434 23.44 12.44 -6.38
C LEU A 434 22.80 13.82 -6.54
N PRO A 435 21.45 13.90 -6.39
CA PRO A 435 20.78 15.17 -6.14
C PRO A 435 21.35 15.90 -4.90
N PRO A 436 21.10 17.20 -4.74
CA PRO A 436 21.60 17.94 -3.58
C PRO A 436 21.09 17.29 -2.28
N LYS A 437 21.98 17.13 -1.29
CA LYS A 437 21.67 16.42 -0.03
C LYS A 437 20.49 17.00 0.75
N THR A 438 20.14 18.27 0.52
CA THR A 438 18.98 18.92 1.14
C THR A 438 17.65 18.39 0.62
N TYR A 439 17.62 17.69 -0.52
CA TYR A 439 16.40 17.17 -1.13
C TYR A 439 15.94 15.85 -0.53
N PHE A 440 16.80 15.08 0.15
CA PHE A 440 16.43 13.73 0.59
C PHE A 440 17.16 13.27 1.85
N ASN A 441 16.56 12.31 2.56
CA ASN A 441 17.12 11.75 3.78
C ASN A 441 17.94 10.47 3.50
N THR A 442 19.27 10.58 3.50
CA THR A 442 20.17 9.44 3.23
C THR A 442 20.07 8.29 4.24
N SER A 443 19.48 8.52 5.41
CA SER A 443 19.36 7.53 6.49
C SER A 443 18.07 6.71 6.40
N GLY A 444 17.15 7.06 5.50
CA GLY A 444 15.83 6.45 5.40
C GLY A 444 15.79 5.17 4.58
N ARG A 445 14.69 4.41 4.72
CA ARG A 445 14.33 3.33 3.79
C ARG A 445 14.28 3.90 2.37
N ALA A 446 15.20 3.46 1.54
CA ALA A 446 15.29 3.78 0.12
C ALA A 446 14.53 2.75 -0.74
N TYR A 447 13.81 3.18 -1.78
CA TYR A 447 12.93 2.36 -2.64
C TYR A 447 12.97 2.86 -4.10
N PRO A 448 12.52 2.08 -5.11
CA PRO A 448 11.87 0.77 -5.04
C PRO A 448 12.84 -0.40 -4.76
N ASP A 449 12.29 -1.61 -4.61
CA ASP A 449 13.06 -2.84 -4.41
C ASP A 449 13.31 -3.57 -5.74
N ILE A 450 12.33 -3.54 -6.64
CA ILE A 450 12.33 -4.16 -7.97
C ILE A 450 11.50 -3.27 -8.92
N ALA A 451 11.55 -3.51 -10.23
CA ALA A 451 10.72 -2.81 -11.22
C ALA A 451 10.15 -3.77 -12.28
N ALA A 452 9.19 -3.27 -13.05
CA ALA A 452 8.74 -3.85 -14.32
C ALA A 452 8.19 -2.74 -15.22
N LEU A 453 7.78 -3.08 -16.44
CA LEU A 453 7.22 -2.13 -17.40
C LEU A 453 6.05 -1.38 -16.76
N SER A 454 6.03 -0.06 -16.90
CA SER A 454 4.97 0.81 -16.39
C SER A 454 4.35 1.69 -17.47
N ASP A 455 4.78 1.55 -18.73
CA ASP A 455 4.36 2.44 -19.81
C ASP A 455 3.57 1.72 -20.91
N ASN A 456 2.53 2.40 -21.39
CA ASN A 456 1.81 2.10 -22.62
C ASN A 456 1.07 0.75 -22.67
N TYR A 457 0.37 0.40 -21.60
CA TYR A 457 -0.44 -0.81 -21.48
C TYR A 457 -1.77 -0.68 -22.25
N TRP A 458 -2.27 -1.82 -22.72
CA TRP A 458 -3.65 -1.99 -23.17
C TRP A 458 -4.49 -2.58 -22.07
N VAL A 459 -5.66 -2.02 -21.80
CA VAL A 459 -6.64 -2.60 -20.88
C VAL A 459 -7.99 -2.72 -21.56
N VAL A 460 -8.90 -3.54 -21.04
CA VAL A 460 -10.32 -3.45 -21.41
C VAL A 460 -11.07 -2.81 -20.25
N SER A 461 -11.76 -1.71 -20.50
CA SER A 461 -12.60 -1.09 -19.47
C SER A 461 -13.92 -0.63 -20.06
N ASN A 462 -15.02 -1.02 -19.44
CA ASN A 462 -16.38 -0.85 -19.94
C ASN A 462 -16.55 -1.43 -21.36
N ARG A 463 -15.98 -2.62 -21.62
CA ARG A 463 -15.96 -3.32 -22.93
C ARG A 463 -15.31 -2.55 -24.06
N VAL A 464 -14.35 -1.69 -23.73
CA VAL A 464 -13.57 -0.92 -24.70
C VAL A 464 -12.10 -1.19 -24.47
N PRO A 465 -11.35 -1.65 -25.48
CA PRO A 465 -9.89 -1.68 -25.44
C PRO A 465 -9.33 -0.25 -25.39
N ILE A 466 -8.56 0.05 -24.35
CA ILE A 466 -7.97 1.37 -24.09
C ILE A 466 -6.44 1.23 -24.09
N PRO A 467 -5.72 1.83 -25.05
CA PRO A 467 -4.27 1.89 -25.03
C PRO A 467 -3.73 3.01 -24.13
N TRP A 468 -2.39 3.10 -24.06
CA TRP A 468 -1.66 4.20 -23.41
C TRP A 468 -1.92 4.35 -21.92
N VAL A 469 -2.24 3.24 -21.24
CA VAL A 469 -2.36 3.22 -19.79
C VAL A 469 -0.97 3.07 -19.21
N SER A 470 -0.56 4.02 -18.35
CA SER A 470 0.77 4.01 -17.75
C SER A 470 0.67 4.27 -16.24
N GLY A 471 1.63 3.75 -15.49
CA GLY A 471 1.75 3.85 -14.05
C GLY A 471 2.45 2.63 -13.45
N THR A 472 3.06 2.81 -12.28
CA THR A 472 3.61 1.72 -11.45
C THR A 472 2.51 0.80 -10.89
N SER A 473 1.26 1.24 -10.95
CA SER A 473 0.09 0.37 -10.87
C SER A 473 0.08 -0.75 -11.91
N ALA A 474 0.73 -0.58 -13.07
CA ALA A 474 0.82 -1.62 -14.10
C ALA A 474 1.98 -2.59 -13.83
N SER A 475 3.12 -2.08 -13.35
CA SER A 475 4.30 -2.89 -13.06
C SER A 475 4.10 -3.80 -11.83
N THR A 476 3.38 -3.33 -10.82
CA THR A 476 3.11 -4.06 -9.57
C THR A 476 2.37 -5.40 -9.75
N PRO A 477 1.21 -5.48 -10.43
CA PRO A 477 0.53 -6.74 -10.72
C PRO A 477 1.35 -7.66 -11.63
N VAL A 478 2.15 -7.10 -12.53
CA VAL A 478 3.06 -7.87 -13.39
C VAL A 478 4.09 -8.64 -12.56
N VAL A 479 4.77 -7.97 -11.62
CA VAL A 479 5.72 -8.62 -10.70
C VAL A 479 5.00 -9.60 -9.79
N GLY A 480 3.86 -9.21 -9.20
CA GLY A 480 3.10 -10.08 -8.30
C GLY A 480 2.61 -11.37 -8.97
N GLY A 481 2.20 -11.32 -10.24
CA GLY A 481 1.83 -12.51 -11.00
C GLY A 481 3.00 -13.46 -11.21
N MET A 482 4.19 -12.94 -11.53
CA MET A 482 5.42 -13.77 -11.62
C MET A 482 5.80 -14.40 -10.28
N LEU A 483 5.72 -13.64 -9.17
CA LEU A 483 5.96 -14.21 -7.83
C LEU A 483 4.92 -15.28 -7.46
N SER A 484 3.68 -15.15 -7.93
CA SER A 484 2.64 -16.15 -7.74
C SER A 484 2.94 -17.44 -8.51
N LEU A 485 3.49 -17.36 -9.71
CA LEU A 485 3.98 -18.54 -10.43
C LEU A 485 5.19 -19.19 -9.73
N ILE A 486 6.08 -18.39 -9.14
CA ILE A 486 7.19 -18.94 -8.34
C ILE A 486 6.65 -19.67 -7.11
N ASN A 487 5.65 -19.10 -6.41
CA ASN A 487 4.96 -19.79 -5.32
C ASN A 487 4.30 -21.10 -5.81
N ASP A 488 3.73 -21.13 -7.02
CA ASP A 488 3.18 -22.35 -7.63
C ASP A 488 4.23 -23.46 -7.66
N GLN A 489 5.40 -23.17 -8.21
CA GLN A 489 6.51 -24.12 -8.33
C GLN A 489 7.10 -24.51 -6.97
N ARG A 490 7.13 -23.58 -6.01
CA ARG A 490 7.53 -23.87 -4.62
C ARG A 490 6.55 -24.85 -3.96
N PHE A 491 5.25 -24.63 -4.08
CA PHE A 491 4.23 -25.53 -3.51
C PHE A 491 4.27 -26.93 -4.13
N LEU A 492 4.49 -27.04 -5.44
CA LEU A 492 4.67 -28.35 -6.11
C LEU A 492 5.90 -29.12 -5.60
N LYS A 493 6.88 -28.41 -5.02
CA LYS A 493 8.08 -29.00 -4.37
C LYS A 493 7.93 -29.14 -2.85
N GLY A 494 6.75 -28.87 -2.29
CA GLY A 494 6.52 -28.91 -0.85
C GLY A 494 7.22 -27.81 -0.06
N LEU A 495 7.60 -26.71 -0.73
CA LEU A 495 8.18 -25.52 -0.10
C LEU A 495 7.10 -24.51 0.27
N PRO A 496 7.31 -23.69 1.32
CA PRO A 496 6.36 -22.64 1.70
C PRO A 496 6.37 -21.49 0.68
N SER A 497 5.40 -20.58 0.78
CA SER A 497 5.38 -19.35 -0.02
C SER A 497 6.64 -18.51 0.21
N LEU A 498 6.89 -17.54 -0.67
CA LEU A 498 8.00 -16.60 -0.52
C LEU A 498 7.83 -15.66 0.69
N GLY A 499 6.60 -15.26 1.01
CA GLY A 499 6.31 -14.32 2.09
C GLY A 499 6.94 -12.95 1.87
N PHE A 500 7.45 -12.34 2.94
CA PHE A 500 8.16 -11.06 2.85
C PHE A 500 9.48 -11.23 2.09
N LEU A 501 9.52 -10.72 0.85
CA LEU A 501 10.55 -11.04 -0.13
C LEU A 501 11.86 -10.25 0.02
N ASN A 502 11.81 -9.02 0.53
CA ASN A 502 12.94 -8.09 0.44
C ASN A 502 14.25 -8.65 1.01
N PRO A 503 14.31 -9.30 2.20
CA PRO A 503 15.56 -9.83 2.71
C PRO A 503 16.23 -10.80 1.73
N ARG A 504 15.45 -11.73 1.14
CA ARG A 504 15.93 -12.66 0.13
C ARG A 504 16.33 -11.94 -1.17
N LEU A 505 15.52 -11.00 -1.65
CA LEU A 505 15.81 -10.22 -2.86
C LEU A 505 17.15 -9.48 -2.78
N TYR A 506 17.42 -8.81 -1.66
CA TYR A 506 18.66 -8.07 -1.48
C TYR A 506 19.89 -8.98 -1.31
N GLN A 507 19.73 -10.19 -0.81
CA GLN A 507 20.81 -11.19 -0.78
C GLN A 507 21.20 -11.69 -2.18
N LEU A 508 20.25 -11.70 -3.14
CA LEU A 508 20.55 -12.06 -4.53
C LEU A 508 21.45 -11.03 -5.22
N LYS A 509 21.51 -9.79 -4.73
CA LYS A 509 22.34 -8.70 -5.27
C LYS A 509 22.13 -8.51 -6.78
N GLY A 510 20.86 -8.48 -7.21
CA GLY A 510 20.48 -8.32 -8.62
C GLY A 510 20.60 -9.59 -9.47
N GLN A 511 21.03 -10.73 -8.92
CA GLN A 511 21.00 -12.00 -9.67
C GLN A 511 19.58 -12.30 -10.15
N ALA A 512 19.50 -12.78 -11.39
CA ALA A 512 18.26 -13.07 -12.09
C ALA A 512 17.35 -11.87 -12.42
N LEU A 513 17.84 -10.65 -12.23
CA LEU A 513 17.18 -9.44 -12.66
C LEU A 513 17.98 -8.79 -13.78
N PHE A 514 17.29 -8.07 -14.65
CA PHE A 514 17.88 -7.19 -15.64
C PHE A 514 18.13 -5.83 -14.99
N ASP A 515 19.41 -5.47 -14.87
CA ASP A 515 19.87 -4.20 -14.29
C ASP A 515 19.59 -3.03 -15.23
N VAL A 516 18.75 -2.09 -14.79
CA VAL A 516 18.38 -0.89 -15.55
C VAL A 516 19.33 0.22 -15.15
N THR A 517 20.10 0.75 -16.10
CA THR A 517 21.19 1.70 -15.78
C THR A 517 21.09 3.04 -16.50
N GLU A 518 20.00 3.25 -17.23
CA GLU A 518 19.80 4.44 -18.06
C GLU A 518 18.49 5.17 -17.70
N GLY A 519 18.61 6.49 -17.53
CA GLY A 519 17.48 7.40 -17.30
C GLY A 519 17.31 7.80 -15.84
N CYS A 520 16.59 8.90 -15.64
CA CYS A 520 16.29 9.44 -14.32
C CYS A 520 14.78 9.65 -14.21
N HIS A 521 14.22 9.49 -13.02
CA HIS A 521 12.82 9.85 -12.80
C HIS A 521 12.65 11.35 -12.59
N LEU A 522 11.41 11.81 -12.69
CA LEU A 522 11.05 13.22 -12.58
C LEU A 522 11.13 13.72 -11.13
N SER A 523 11.24 15.04 -10.94
CA SER A 523 11.07 15.71 -9.66
C SER A 523 10.68 17.18 -9.85
N CYS A 524 10.97 18.04 -8.86
CA CYS A 524 10.71 19.46 -8.85
C CYS A 524 11.23 20.16 -10.11
N LEU A 525 10.35 20.90 -10.79
CA LEU A 525 10.74 21.82 -11.86
C LEU A 525 11.26 23.12 -11.25
N ASP A 526 12.48 23.09 -10.73
CA ASP A 526 13.20 24.22 -10.16
C ASP A 526 14.62 24.36 -10.72
N ASP A 527 15.34 25.37 -10.27
CA ASP A 527 16.70 25.71 -10.69
C ASP A 527 17.79 24.81 -10.09
N GLN A 528 17.46 23.97 -9.11
CA GLN A 528 18.42 23.14 -8.39
C GLN A 528 18.48 21.72 -8.95
N VAL A 529 17.33 21.15 -9.30
CA VAL A 529 17.24 19.76 -9.80
C VAL A 529 16.65 19.66 -11.22
N GLU A 530 16.19 20.77 -11.80
CA GLU A 530 15.79 20.89 -13.22
C GLU A 530 14.80 19.80 -13.68
N GLY A 531 13.85 19.42 -12.83
CA GLY A 531 12.85 18.39 -13.13
C GLY A 531 13.33 16.96 -12.99
N LYS A 532 14.56 16.71 -12.51
CA LYS A 532 15.13 15.37 -12.35
C LYS A 532 15.27 15.02 -10.87
N GLY A 533 14.86 13.80 -10.53
CA GLY A 533 15.14 13.20 -9.23
C GLY A 533 16.44 12.40 -9.25
N PHE A 534 16.40 11.19 -8.72
CA PHE A 534 17.45 10.21 -8.83
C PHE A 534 17.57 9.62 -10.24
N CYS A 535 18.75 9.09 -10.54
CA CYS A 535 19.05 8.40 -11.79
C CYS A 535 19.35 6.93 -11.53
N ALA A 536 18.96 6.10 -12.49
CA ALA A 536 19.36 4.71 -12.56
C ALA A 536 20.89 4.59 -12.69
N ALA A 537 21.45 3.54 -12.10
CA ALA A 537 22.89 3.30 -12.05
C ALA A 537 23.15 1.79 -11.97
N PRO A 538 24.36 1.29 -12.30
CA PRO A 538 24.67 -0.12 -12.13
C PRO A 538 24.39 -0.61 -10.70
N SER A 539 23.80 -1.80 -10.59
CA SER A 539 23.30 -2.38 -9.33
C SER A 539 22.01 -1.72 -8.83
N TRP A 540 21.73 -1.81 -7.53
CA TRP A 540 20.52 -1.21 -6.95
C TRP A 540 20.53 0.33 -7.08
N ASP A 541 19.39 0.89 -7.45
CA ASP A 541 19.14 2.34 -7.46
C ASP A 541 17.72 2.71 -6.93
N PRO A 542 17.50 3.95 -6.47
CA PRO A 542 16.19 4.41 -5.96
C PRO A 542 15.24 4.86 -7.09
N VAL A 543 15.31 4.23 -8.27
CA VAL A 543 14.41 4.47 -9.40
C VAL A 543 13.78 3.16 -9.89
N THR A 544 14.59 2.11 -10.01
CA THR A 544 14.20 0.78 -10.50
C THR A 544 14.57 -0.36 -9.55
N GLY A 545 15.17 -0.03 -8.40
CA GLY A 545 15.57 -1.02 -7.40
C GLY A 545 16.67 -1.90 -7.95
N TRP A 546 16.53 -3.21 -7.80
CA TRP A 546 17.44 -4.18 -8.42
C TRP A 546 17.18 -4.42 -9.93
N GLY A 547 16.21 -3.72 -10.54
CA GLY A 547 15.86 -3.87 -11.94
C GLY A 547 14.65 -4.77 -12.18
N THR A 548 14.54 -5.37 -13.37
CA THR A 548 13.33 -6.09 -13.82
C THR A 548 13.51 -7.61 -13.85
N PRO A 549 12.44 -8.41 -13.63
CA PRO A 549 12.57 -9.86 -13.50
C PRO A 549 12.88 -10.57 -14.81
N ASN A 550 13.90 -11.44 -14.81
CA ASN A 550 14.02 -12.51 -15.80
C ASN A 550 13.43 -13.79 -15.19
N TYR A 551 12.16 -14.09 -15.52
CA TYR A 551 11.37 -15.12 -14.83
C TYR A 551 12.08 -16.47 -14.65
N PRO A 552 12.64 -17.14 -15.68
CA PRO A 552 13.26 -18.46 -15.50
C PRO A 552 14.49 -18.41 -14.57
N SER A 553 15.30 -17.36 -14.64
CA SER A 553 16.43 -17.18 -13.73
C SER A 553 15.94 -16.87 -12.32
N LEU A 554 14.89 -16.06 -12.18
CA LEU A 554 14.36 -15.63 -10.88
C LEU A 554 13.68 -16.79 -10.17
N LEU A 555 12.95 -17.61 -10.93
CA LEU A 555 12.41 -18.88 -10.47
C LEU A 555 13.54 -19.75 -9.91
N ALA A 556 14.63 -19.95 -10.67
CA ALA A 556 15.74 -20.79 -10.22
C ALA A 556 16.36 -20.32 -8.90
N THR A 557 16.58 -19.01 -8.72
CA THR A 557 17.16 -18.47 -7.47
C THR A 557 16.18 -18.49 -6.30
N LEU A 558 14.88 -18.50 -6.58
CA LEU A 558 13.81 -18.52 -5.58
C LEU A 558 13.23 -19.91 -5.32
N LEU A 559 13.79 -20.96 -5.91
CA LEU A 559 13.38 -22.36 -5.70
C LEU A 559 14.16 -23.09 -4.60
N ASP A 560 15.31 -22.56 -4.19
CA ASP A 560 16.06 -23.12 -3.06
C ASP A 560 15.50 -22.63 -1.72
N LYS A 561 15.99 -23.24 -0.63
CA LYS A 561 15.49 -22.99 0.73
C LYS A 561 15.37 -21.50 1.00
#